data_AF-A0A089NQB2-F1
#
_entry.id   AF-A0A089NQB2-F1
#
_cell.length_a   1.000
_cell.length_b   1.000
_cell.length_c   1.000
_cell.angle_alpha   90.00
_cell.angle_beta   90.00
_cell.angle_gamma   90.00
#
_symmetry.space_group_name_H-M   'P 1'
#
loop_
_entity.id
_entity.type
_entity.pdbx_description
1 polymer ?
#
loop_
_entity_poly.entity_id
_entity_poly.type
_entity_poly.pdbx_seq_one_letter_code
_entity_poly.pdbx_strand_id
1 'polypeptide(L)'
;MKLVFAEMRRQGQTYDAVEAGSGVNRPTIKAWRHKNRPNLDSIEAVLGHLNFEFVPLPTRRALAPEIVEALRPIAERLDLTMPEAIRLTAEVAYREHHMKALRQSDEAPAASGAAG
;
A
#
# COMPACT_ATOMS: atom_id res chain seq x y z
N MET A 1 -6.74 -9.80 11.41
CA MET A 1 -6.60 -8.80 10.33
C MET A 1 -7.62 -9.07 9.23
N LYS A 2 -8.74 -8.32 9.18
CA LYS A 2 -9.93 -8.71 8.38
C LYS A 2 -9.70 -8.59 6.87
N LEU A 3 -8.95 -7.59 6.43
CA LEU A 3 -8.68 -7.31 5.02
C LEU A 3 -8.02 -8.51 4.32
N VAL A 4 -6.89 -9.00 4.84
CA VAL A 4 -6.15 -10.15 4.27
C VAL A 4 -7.07 -11.34 4.01
N PHE A 5 -7.89 -11.75 5.00
CA PHE A 5 -8.74 -12.92 4.84
C PHE A 5 -9.95 -12.68 3.93
N ALA A 6 -10.46 -11.45 3.88
CA ALA A 6 -11.49 -11.07 2.94
C ALA A 6 -10.96 -11.14 1.51
N GLU A 7 -9.75 -10.64 1.28
CA GLU A 7 -9.09 -10.67 -0.03
C GLU A 7 -8.67 -12.07 -0.45
N MET A 8 -8.13 -12.88 0.46
CA MET A 8 -7.88 -14.29 0.18
C MET A 8 -9.16 -15.00 -0.28
N ARG A 9 -10.28 -14.76 0.40
CA ARG A 9 -11.58 -15.34 0.01
C ARG A 9 -12.05 -14.82 -1.34
N ARG A 10 -11.99 -13.50 -1.58
CA ARG A 10 -12.43 -12.86 -2.82
C ARG A 10 -11.65 -13.36 -4.03
N GLN A 11 -10.35 -13.59 -3.86
CA GLN A 11 -9.41 -14.01 -4.91
C GLN A 11 -9.22 -15.53 -5.00
N GLY A 12 -9.90 -16.33 -4.16
CA GLY A 12 -9.74 -17.79 -4.14
C GLY A 12 -8.36 -18.27 -3.67
N GLN A 13 -7.61 -17.44 -2.94
CA GLN A 13 -6.26 -17.75 -2.47
C GLN A 13 -6.29 -18.65 -1.24
N THR A 14 -5.57 -19.77 -1.31
CA THR A 14 -5.37 -20.69 -0.17
C THR A 14 -4.24 -20.21 0.73
N TYR A 15 -4.15 -20.72 1.95
CA TYR A 15 -3.00 -20.42 2.81
C TYR A 15 -1.67 -20.86 2.21
N ASP A 16 -1.66 -22.00 1.52
CA ASP A 16 -0.45 -22.55 0.92
C ASP A 16 0.01 -21.68 -0.26
N ALA A 17 -0.93 -21.16 -1.05
CA ALA A 17 -0.63 -20.22 -2.14
C ALA A 17 -0.08 -18.89 -1.62
N VAL A 18 -0.66 -18.35 -0.54
CA VAL A 18 -0.16 -17.12 0.08
C VAL A 18 1.21 -17.34 0.72
N GLU A 19 1.43 -18.46 1.41
CA GLU A 19 2.75 -18.79 1.97
C GLU A 19 3.83 -18.88 0.89
N ALA A 20 3.53 -19.56 -0.22
CA ALA A 20 4.46 -19.69 -1.34
C ALA A 20 4.77 -18.34 -2.01
N GLY A 21 3.76 -17.47 -2.19
CA GLY A 21 3.93 -16.20 -2.89
C GLY A 21 4.43 -15.04 -2.03
N SER A 22 4.11 -15.04 -0.73
CA SER A 22 4.52 -13.98 0.19
C SER A 22 5.74 -14.33 1.05
N GLY A 23 6.14 -15.61 1.10
CA GLY A 23 7.21 -16.10 1.99
C GLY A 23 6.85 -16.08 3.49
N VAL A 24 5.60 -15.78 3.85
CA VAL A 24 5.15 -15.76 5.25
C VAL A 24 4.49 -17.08 5.59
N ASN A 25 4.96 -17.74 6.64
CA ASN A 25 4.52 -19.11 6.90
C ASN A 25 3.02 -19.21 7.24
N ARG A 26 2.40 -20.33 6.84
CA ARG A 26 0.96 -20.58 7.04
C ARG A 26 0.53 -20.50 8.51
N PRO A 27 1.27 -21.05 9.49
CA PRO A 27 0.93 -20.88 10.91
C PRO A 27 0.84 -19.41 11.35
N THR A 28 1.75 -18.56 10.86
CA THR A 28 1.77 -17.11 11.17
C THR A 28 0.54 -16.43 10.58
N ILE A 29 0.22 -16.68 9.31
CA ILE A 29 -0.97 -16.12 8.66
C ILE A 29 -2.24 -16.56 9.42
N LYS A 30 -2.35 -17.83 9.82
CA LYS A 30 -3.49 -18.32 10.63
C LYS A 30 -3.58 -17.63 11.99
N ALA A 31 -2.45 -17.38 12.65
CA ALA A 31 -2.42 -16.73 13.96
C ALA A 31 -2.98 -15.30 13.93
N TRP A 32 -2.94 -14.61 12.79
CA TRP A 32 -3.51 -13.27 12.60
C TRP A 32 -5.04 -13.20 12.68
N ARG A 33 -5.73 -14.35 12.73
CA ARG A 33 -7.17 -14.39 12.97
C ARG A 33 -7.54 -14.09 14.41
N HIS A 34 -6.69 -14.47 15.37
CA HIS A 34 -7.10 -14.57 16.76
C HIS A 34 -6.11 -14.03 17.79
N LYS A 35 -4.80 -14.13 17.53
CA LYS A 35 -3.78 -13.94 18.58
C LYS A 35 -2.72 -12.91 18.23
N ASN A 36 -2.26 -12.88 16.98
CA ASN A 36 -1.10 -12.09 16.60
C ASN A 36 -1.50 -10.90 15.73
N ARG A 37 -0.85 -9.76 15.96
CA ARG A 37 -0.82 -8.68 14.97
C ARG A 37 0.37 -8.94 14.05
N PRO A 38 0.22 -8.80 12.73
CA PRO A 38 1.37 -8.88 11.83
C PRO A 38 2.36 -7.77 12.16
N ASN A 39 3.66 -8.05 11.98
CA ASN A 39 4.64 -6.98 11.85
C ASN A 39 4.54 -6.34 10.45
N LEU A 40 5.22 -5.22 10.24
CA LEU A 40 5.16 -4.47 8.98
C LEU A 40 5.57 -5.33 7.78
N ASP A 41 6.78 -5.91 7.82
CA ASP A 41 7.33 -6.68 6.70
C ASP A 41 6.41 -7.84 6.26
N SER A 42 5.84 -8.56 7.24
CA SER A 42 4.95 -9.70 6.94
C SER A 42 3.60 -9.26 6.38
N ILE A 43 3.04 -8.14 6.82
CA ILE A 43 1.78 -7.65 6.24
C ILE A 43 2.00 -7.08 4.85
N GLU A 44 3.11 -6.38 4.63
CA GLU A 44 3.48 -5.84 3.31
C GLU A 44 3.68 -6.98 2.31
N ALA A 45 4.42 -8.02 2.67
CA ALA A 45 4.63 -9.18 1.80
C ALA A 45 3.32 -9.88 1.43
N VAL A 46 2.44 -10.12 2.40
CA VAL A 46 1.14 -10.78 2.15
C VAL A 46 0.22 -9.90 1.31
N LEU A 47 0.17 -8.59 1.58
CA LEU A 47 -0.64 -7.66 0.78
C LEU A 47 -0.10 -7.55 -0.65
N GLY A 48 1.21 -7.46 -0.82
CA GLY A 48 1.87 -7.45 -2.14
C GLY A 48 1.49 -8.68 -2.98
N HIS A 49 1.55 -9.88 -2.38
CA HIS A 49 1.07 -11.11 -3.03
C HIS A 49 -0.42 -11.05 -3.43
N LEU A 50 -1.25 -10.41 -2.60
CA LEU A 50 -2.68 -10.23 -2.88
C LEU A 50 -2.98 -9.06 -3.84
N ASN A 51 -1.96 -8.47 -4.47
CA ASN A 51 -2.04 -7.28 -5.33
C ASN A 51 -2.56 -6.03 -4.62
N PHE A 52 -2.19 -5.85 -3.35
CA PHE A 52 -2.41 -4.63 -2.59
C PHE A 52 -1.08 -4.00 -2.24
N GLU A 53 -0.98 -2.68 -2.41
CA GLU A 53 0.14 -1.92 -1.88
C GLU A 53 -0.18 -1.44 -0.45
N PHE A 54 0.82 -1.48 0.42
CA PHE A 54 0.72 -0.93 1.77
C PHE A 54 1.40 0.43 1.80
N VAL A 55 0.60 1.50 1.80
CA VAL A 55 1.12 2.87 1.76
C VAL A 55 1.09 3.48 3.16
N PRO A 56 2.23 3.84 3.76
CA PRO A 56 2.24 4.54 5.04
C PRO A 56 1.70 5.96 4.83
N LEU A 57 0.55 6.27 5.43
CA LEU A 57 -0.02 7.61 5.42
C LEU A 57 0.41 8.37 6.68
N PRO A 58 1.14 9.50 6.56
CA PRO A 58 1.55 10.27 7.72
C PRO A 58 0.33 10.85 8.44
N THR A 59 0.39 10.86 9.78
CA THR A 59 -0.60 11.62 10.57
C THR A 59 -0.22 13.09 10.60
N ARG A 60 -1.15 13.98 11.01
CA ARG A 60 -0.85 15.41 11.21
C ARG A 60 0.40 15.66 12.06
N ARG A 61 0.65 14.82 13.07
CA ARG A 61 1.82 14.97 13.97
C ARG A 61 3.16 14.65 13.31
N ALA A 62 3.13 13.87 12.23
CA ALA A 62 4.31 13.48 11.47
C ALA A 62 4.60 14.45 10.30
N LEU A 63 3.71 15.41 10.05
CA LEU A 63 3.89 16.41 9.01
C LEU A 63 4.54 17.67 9.57
N ALA A 64 5.41 18.29 8.76
CA ALA A 64 5.97 19.60 9.06
C ALA A 64 4.82 20.65 9.15
N PRO A 65 4.89 21.62 10.09
CA PRO A 65 3.84 22.62 10.28
C PRO A 65 3.46 23.34 8.99
N GLU A 66 4.44 23.64 8.13
CA GLU A 66 4.26 24.36 6.87
C GLU A 66 3.37 23.56 5.89
N ILE A 67 3.49 22.23 5.89
CA ILE A 67 2.65 21.36 5.07
C ILE A 67 1.22 21.32 5.61
N VAL A 68 1.06 21.30 6.94
CA VAL A 68 -0.28 21.35 7.57
C VAL A 68 -0.99 22.67 7.25
N GLU A 69 -0.26 23.79 7.27
CA GLU A 69 -0.81 25.09 6.86
C GLU A 69 -1.16 25.10 5.36
N ALA A 70 -0.31 24.54 4.50
CA ALA A 70 -0.59 24.45 3.07
C ALA A 70 -1.81 23.58 2.74
N LEU A 71 -2.15 22.59 3.58
CA LEU A 71 -3.32 21.74 3.41
C LEU A 71 -4.63 22.36 3.89
N ARG A 72 -4.56 23.41 4.73
CA ARG A 72 -5.75 24.04 5.33
C ARG A 72 -6.75 24.59 4.30
N PRO A 73 -6.33 25.31 3.24
CA PRO A 73 -7.27 25.79 2.22
C PRO A 73 -7.95 24.65 1.44
N ILE A 74 -7.28 23.50 1.29
CA ILE A 74 -7.87 22.32 0.65
C ILE A 74 -8.95 21.72 1.53
N ALA A 75 -8.67 21.60 2.84
CA ALA A 75 -9.61 21.11 3.82
C ALA A 75 -10.89 21.99 3.86
N GLU A 76 -10.73 23.31 3.94
CA GLU A 76 -11.83 24.27 3.97
C GLU A 76 -12.67 24.23 2.68
N ARG A 77 -12.02 24.22 1.51
CA ARG A 77 -12.71 24.24 0.21
C ARG A 77 -13.53 22.98 -0.06
N LEU A 78 -13.12 21.85 0.50
CA LEU A 78 -13.76 20.54 0.27
C LEU A 78 -14.63 20.08 1.44
N ASP A 79 -14.79 20.92 2.47
CA ASP A 79 -15.49 20.59 3.73
C ASP A 79 -14.94 19.30 4.39
N LEU A 80 -13.61 19.19 4.45
CA LEU A 80 -12.90 18.05 5.02
C LEU A 80 -12.26 18.43 6.36
N THR A 81 -12.18 17.46 7.27
CA THR A 81 -11.29 17.57 8.42
C THR A 81 -9.82 17.51 7.97
N MET A 82 -8.90 18.06 8.76
CA MET A 82 -7.47 18.02 8.44
C MET A 82 -6.92 16.59 8.21
N PRO A 83 -7.28 15.56 9.02
CA PRO A 83 -6.90 14.18 8.72
C PRO A 83 -7.42 13.65 7.37
N GLU A 84 -8.63 14.04 6.96
CA GLU A 84 -9.20 13.65 5.66
C GLU A 84 -8.48 14.35 4.51
N ALA A 85 -8.17 15.64 4.65
CA ALA A 85 -7.39 16.38 3.65
C ALA A 85 -5.97 15.81 3.47
N ILE A 86 -5.31 15.39 4.56
CA ILE A 86 -4.01 14.70 4.51
C ILE A 86 -4.13 13.38 3.75
N ARG A 87 -5.15 12.56 4.07
CA ARG A 87 -5.39 11.29 3.38
C ARG A 87 -5.62 11.49 1.89
N LEU A 88 -6.55 12.38 1.52
CA LEU A 88 -6.85 12.71 0.13
C LEU A 88 -5.58 13.15 -0.62
N THR A 89 -4.79 14.03 -0.03
CA THR A 89 -3.57 14.54 -0.67
C THR A 89 -2.54 13.44 -0.87
N ALA A 90 -2.35 12.58 0.13
CA ALA A 90 -1.42 11.47 0.03
C ALA A 90 -1.90 10.41 -0.98
N GLU A 91 -3.20 10.12 -1.04
CA GLU A 91 -3.80 9.24 -2.05
C GLU A 91 -3.61 9.77 -3.47
N VAL A 92 -3.86 11.07 -3.69
CA VAL A 92 -3.63 11.73 -4.98
C VAL A 92 -2.16 11.70 -5.36
N ALA A 93 -1.27 12.12 -4.45
CA ALA A 93 0.18 12.13 -4.70
C ALA A 93 0.68 10.72 -5.03
N TYR A 94 0.28 9.72 -4.24
CA TYR A 94 0.62 8.33 -4.47
C TYR A 94 0.15 7.85 -5.86
N ARG A 95 -1.11 8.11 -6.23
CA ARG A 95 -1.62 7.75 -7.56
C ARG A 95 -0.85 8.42 -8.69
N GLU A 96 -0.60 9.73 -8.61
CA GLU A 96 0.08 10.46 -9.69
C GLU A 96 1.55 10.00 -9.86
N HIS A 97 2.27 9.77 -8.76
CA HIS A 97 3.66 9.29 -8.81
C HIS A 97 3.74 7.82 -9.25
N HIS A 98 2.83 6.97 -8.78
CA HIS A 98 2.79 5.55 -9.16
C HIS A 98 2.41 5.38 -10.64
N MET A 99 1.42 6.12 -11.13
CA MET A 99 1.04 6.12 -12.55
C MET A 99 2.16 6.64 -13.45
N LYS A 100 2.96 7.61 -12.98
CA LYS A 100 4.14 8.08 -13.71
C LYS A 100 5.22 7.01 -13.79
N ALA A 101 5.47 6.28 -12.70
CA ALA A 101 6.45 5.19 -12.68
C ALA A 101 6.06 4.04 -13.64
N LEU A 102 4.77 3.66 -13.67
CA LEU A 102 4.27 2.62 -14.59
C LEU A 102 4.39 3.01 -16.07
N ARG A 103 4.09 4.27 -16.41
CA ARG A 103 4.27 4.78 -17.79
C ARG A 103 5.74 4.76 -18.22
N GLN A 104 6.66 5.07 -17.29
CA GLN A 104 8.08 5.05 -17.56
C GLN A 104 8.66 3.63 -17.70
N SER A 105 8.08 2.63 -17.03
CA SER A 105 8.47 1.22 -17.21
C SER A 105 7.98 0.63 -18.53
N ASP A 106 6.84 1.09 -19.05
CA ASP A 106 6.32 0.68 -20.37
C ASP A 106 7.09 1.33 -21.54
N GLU A 107 7.70 2.50 -21.32
CA GLU A 107 8.51 3.22 -22.32
C GLU A 107 10.02 2.88 -22.26
N ALA A 108 10.48 2.11 -21.27
CA ALA A 108 11.87 1.69 -21.20
C ALA A 108 12.17 0.71 -22.35
N PRO A 109 13.10 1.02 -23.28
CA PRO A 109 13.43 0.09 -24.35
C PRO A 109 14.01 -1.18 -23.73
N ALA A 110 13.55 -2.35 -24.19
CA ALA A 110 14.18 -3.62 -23.88
C ALA A 110 15.66 -3.49 -24.17
N ALA A 111 16.48 -3.41 -23.11
CA ALA A 111 17.92 -3.25 -23.26
C ALA A 111 18.42 -4.43 -24.11
N SER A 112 18.84 -4.06 -25.33
CA SER A 112 19.37 -4.92 -26.37
C SER A 112 20.43 -5.87 -25.81
N GLY A 113 20.05 -7.13 -25.62
CA GLY A 113 20.97 -8.25 -25.59
C GLY A 113 21.48 -8.50 -27.01
N ALA A 114 22.49 -7.74 -27.43
CA ALA A 114 23.26 -7.99 -28.63
C ALA A 114 24.61 -7.26 -28.56
N ALA A 115 25.58 -7.89 -27.92
CA ALA A 115 27.03 -7.75 -28.11
C ALA A 115 27.68 -8.73 -27.13
N GLY A 116 28.45 -9.75 -27.51
CA GLY A 116 28.91 -10.29 -28.78
C GLY A 116 29.64 -11.60 -28.46
#